data_AF-A0A953M434-F1
#
_entry.id   AF-A0A953M434-F1
#
_cell.length_a   1.000
_cell.length_b   1.000
_cell.length_c   1.000
_cell.angle_alpha   90.00
_cell.angle_beta   90.00
_cell.angle_gamma   90.00
#
_symmetry.space_group_name_H-M   'P 1'
#
loop_
_entity.id
_entity.type
_entity.pdbx_description
1 polymer ?
#
loop_
_entity_poly.entity_id
_entity_poly.type
_entity_poly.pdbx_seq_one_letter_code
_entity_poly.pdbx_strand_id
1 'polypeptide(L)'
;MVCTAKRVRTLPGLGAESSSSIHLIDPWRVSCGAFLSSLNEFLSRTRVAGSLGVPAWALYDCAESTGAVIGFTHGAHHPGEPISMVAVTPMMRDGAWHFYALCAREPCLIPTTLELAVGVVQPREFTTVLAYTDGLFDACLSLGRIELVTAWTPAHTDPASATIRVFPGNAAASGGHHLDVNARSSDEMVRVQHDIENGARFAVEAAGENGVLNLRRVGD
;
A
#
# COMPACT_ATOMS: atom_id res chain seq x y z
N MET A 1 4.30 16.88 14.74
CA MET A 1 3.85 15.82 13.83
C MET A 1 3.33 16.47 12.58
N VAL A 2 3.91 16.17 11.40
CA VAL A 2 3.56 16.84 10.15
C VAL A 2 2.90 15.90 9.17
N CYS A 3 1.57 15.82 9.18
CA CYS A 3 0.84 15.41 7.97
C CYS A 3 1.07 16.51 6.93
N THR A 4 2.09 16.31 6.09
CA THR A 4 2.37 17.23 4.99
C THR A 4 1.62 16.72 3.77
N ALA A 5 0.45 17.28 3.48
CA ALA A 5 -0.12 17.18 2.14
C ALA A 5 0.77 18.00 1.20
N LYS A 6 1.78 17.37 0.59
CA LYS A 6 2.68 18.04 -0.34
C LYS A 6 1.95 18.24 -1.67
N ARG A 7 2.17 19.40 -2.28
CA ARG A 7 1.64 19.76 -3.60
C ARG A 7 2.11 18.75 -4.65
N VAL A 8 1.24 17.84 -5.09
CA VAL A 8 1.45 17.12 -6.35
C VAL A 8 1.29 18.16 -7.44
N ARG A 9 2.28 18.27 -8.34
CA ARG A 9 2.12 19.05 -9.57
C ARG A 9 0.81 18.61 -10.22
N THR A 10 -0.01 19.58 -10.59
CA THR A 10 -1.23 19.44 -11.39
C THR A 10 -1.19 18.18 -12.25
N LEU A 11 -1.98 17.17 -11.87
CA LEU A 11 -2.26 16.02 -12.71
C LEU A 11 -2.86 16.55 -14.02
N PRO A 12 -2.38 16.13 -15.21
CA PRO A 12 -2.96 16.56 -16.47
C PRO A 12 -4.43 16.15 -16.52
N GLY A 13 -5.35 17.12 -16.60
CA GLY A 13 -6.80 16.88 -16.74
C GLY A 13 -7.69 17.47 -15.63
N LEU A 14 -7.13 17.97 -14.53
CA LEU A 14 -7.88 18.69 -13.50
C LEU A 14 -7.65 20.21 -13.68
N GLY A 15 -8.73 20.96 -13.93
CA GLY A 15 -8.72 22.39 -14.26
C GLY A 15 -7.93 23.26 -13.27
N ALA A 16 -7.48 24.42 -13.76
CA ALA A 16 -6.46 25.28 -13.16
C ALA A 16 -6.83 26.02 -11.85
N GLU A 17 -7.90 25.64 -11.14
CA GLU A 17 -8.32 26.31 -9.91
C GLU A 17 -8.62 25.30 -8.79
N SER A 18 -7.57 24.74 -8.21
CA SER A 18 -7.65 24.03 -6.93
C SER A 18 -6.64 24.63 -5.97
N SER A 19 -7.12 25.42 -5.00
CA SER A 19 -6.29 25.90 -3.91
C SER A 19 -5.99 24.72 -2.98
N SER A 20 -4.85 24.05 -3.18
CA SER A 20 -4.39 22.99 -2.29
C SER A 20 -4.00 23.57 -0.93
N SER A 21 -4.69 23.20 0.14
CA SER A 21 -4.34 23.53 1.53
C SER A 21 -3.62 22.36 2.21
N ILE A 22 -2.56 22.67 2.96
CA ILE A 22 -1.86 21.68 3.79
C ILE A 22 -2.55 21.63 5.16
N HIS A 23 -3.13 20.49 5.51
CA HIS A 23 -3.76 20.29 6.81
C HIS A 23 -2.87 19.46 7.73
N LEU A 24 -2.50 20.05 8.86
CA LEU A 24 -1.75 19.39 9.92
C LEU A 24 -2.70 18.65 10.85
N ILE A 25 -2.61 17.33 10.89
CA ILE A 25 -3.45 16.48 11.74
C ILE A 25 -2.57 15.87 12.83
N ASP A 26 -2.92 16.14 14.07
CA ASP A 26 -2.28 15.61 15.28
C ASP A 26 -3.32 14.76 16.01
N PRO A 27 -3.22 13.43 15.97
CA PRO A 27 -4.26 12.55 16.47
C PRO A 27 -4.38 12.57 18.00
N TRP A 28 -3.41 13.18 18.70
CA TRP A 28 -3.48 13.42 20.14
C TRP A 28 -4.28 14.68 20.50
N ARG A 29 -4.66 15.52 19.52
CA ARG A 29 -5.44 16.73 19.76
C ARG A 29 -6.92 16.47 19.57
N VAL A 30 -7.72 16.90 20.55
CA VAL A 30 -9.19 16.87 20.49
C VAL A 30 -9.74 17.56 19.22
N SER A 31 -9.08 18.64 18.76
CA SER A 31 -9.46 19.35 17.54
C SER A 31 -9.40 18.51 16.27
N CYS A 32 -8.63 17.41 16.27
CA CYS A 32 -8.52 16.49 15.15
C CYS A 32 -9.52 15.32 15.23
N GLY A 33 -10.29 15.22 16.33
CA GLY A 33 -11.22 14.10 16.58
C GLY A 33 -12.25 13.91 15.48
N ALA A 34 -12.86 15.00 14.98
CA ALA A 34 -13.88 14.91 13.91
C ALA A 34 -13.32 14.31 12.61
N PHE A 35 -12.09 14.71 12.22
CA PHE A 35 -11.42 14.13 11.06
C PHE A 35 -11.09 12.66 11.30
N LEU A 36 -10.54 12.31 12.47
CA LEU A 36 -10.20 10.91 12.79
C LEU A 36 -11.44 10.02 12.82
N SER A 37 -12.57 10.52 13.31
CA SER A 37 -13.85 9.80 13.27
C SER A 37 -14.31 9.58 11.83
N SER A 38 -14.26 10.61 10.98
CA SER A 38 -14.60 10.49 9.56
C SER A 38 -13.65 9.54 8.81
N LEU A 39 -12.36 9.59 9.11
CA LEU A 39 -11.35 8.68 8.55
C LEU A 39 -11.62 7.24 8.99
N ASN A 40 -11.90 7.00 10.27
CA ASN A 40 -12.23 5.67 10.77
C ASN A 40 -13.52 5.12 10.13
N GLU A 41 -14.55 5.97 9.98
CA GLU A 41 -15.79 5.63 9.27
C GLU A 41 -15.51 5.29 7.81
N PHE A 42 -14.67 6.08 7.13
CA PHE A 42 -14.25 5.81 5.75
C PHE A 42 -13.51 4.49 5.63
N LEU A 43 -12.46 4.26 6.43
CA LEU A 43 -11.69 3.02 6.46
C LEU A 43 -12.59 1.80 6.75
N SER A 44 -13.64 1.96 7.56
CA SER A 44 -14.60 0.90 7.83
C SER A 44 -15.49 0.55 6.62
N ARG A 45 -15.74 1.51 5.73
CA ARG A 45 -16.68 1.39 4.59
C ARG A 45 -16.01 1.11 3.25
N THR A 46 -14.83 1.66 3.02
CA THR A 46 -14.09 1.52 1.74
C THR A 46 -13.16 0.33 1.73
N ARG A 47 -13.52 -0.72 2.48
CA ARG A 47 -12.84 -2.00 2.38
C ARG A 47 -12.98 -2.48 0.94
N VAL A 48 -11.88 -2.51 0.21
CA VAL A 48 -11.78 -3.36 -0.98
C VAL A 48 -12.06 -4.78 -0.50
N ALA A 49 -12.87 -5.56 -1.23
CA ALA A 49 -13.13 -6.95 -0.85
C ALA A 49 -11.78 -7.69 -0.67
N GLY A 50 -11.51 -8.21 0.52
CA GLY A 50 -10.22 -8.84 0.88
C GLY A 50 -9.20 -7.93 1.58
N SER A 51 -9.42 -6.61 1.64
CA SER A 51 -8.55 -5.71 2.42
C SER A 51 -8.79 -5.86 3.93
N LEU A 52 -7.70 -5.95 4.67
CA LEU A 52 -7.71 -5.98 6.14
C LEU A 52 -8.18 -4.61 6.63
N GLY A 53 -9.33 -4.60 7.32
CA GLY A 53 -9.86 -3.36 7.90
C GLY A 53 -8.81 -2.72 8.80
N VAL A 54 -8.50 -1.46 8.54
CA VAL A 54 -7.47 -0.72 9.26
C VAL A 54 -8.02 -0.37 10.63
N PRO A 55 -7.46 -0.93 11.70
CA PRO A 55 -7.96 -0.63 13.03
C PRO A 55 -7.60 0.81 13.37
N ALA A 56 -8.47 1.50 14.11
CA ALA A 56 -8.24 2.89 14.50
C ALA A 56 -6.87 3.08 15.17
N TRP A 57 -6.39 2.09 15.94
CA TRP A 57 -5.06 2.09 16.58
C TRP A 57 -3.91 2.27 15.58
N ALA A 58 -4.03 1.80 14.32
CA ALA A 58 -2.97 1.96 13.33
C ALA A 58 -2.70 3.44 12.99
N LEU A 59 -3.71 4.30 13.11
CA LEU A 59 -3.53 5.75 12.99
C LEU A 59 -2.76 6.34 14.19
N TYR A 60 -2.90 5.74 15.36
CA TYR A 60 -2.15 6.11 16.57
C TYR A 60 -0.71 5.55 16.52
N ASP A 61 -0.50 4.35 15.99
CA ASP A 61 0.85 3.84 15.72
C ASP A 61 1.61 4.74 14.72
N CYS A 62 0.91 5.24 13.69
CA CYS A 62 1.46 6.28 12.82
C CYS A 62 1.80 7.57 13.59
N ALA A 63 1.05 7.90 14.63
CA ALA A 63 1.29 9.08 15.46
C ALA A 63 2.54 8.94 16.33
N GLU A 64 2.76 7.75 16.90
CA GLU A 64 3.89 7.46 17.78
C GLU A 64 5.20 7.28 17.01
N SER A 65 5.13 6.73 15.79
CA SER A 65 6.31 6.37 14.98
C SER A 65 6.69 7.42 13.91
N THR A 66 6.15 8.64 13.93
CA THR A 66 6.33 9.65 12.85
C THR A 66 5.87 9.20 11.46
N GLY A 67 4.81 8.40 11.40
CA GLY A 67 4.10 8.05 10.17
C GLY A 67 3.35 9.22 9.54
N ALA A 68 2.74 8.95 8.39
CA ALA A 68 1.97 9.92 7.61
C ALA A 68 0.68 9.28 7.06
N VAL A 69 -0.38 10.08 6.98
CA VAL A 69 -1.59 9.77 6.20
C VAL A 69 -1.60 10.70 5.00
N ILE A 70 -1.64 10.13 3.80
CA ILE A 70 -1.45 10.84 2.54
C ILE A 70 -2.61 10.49 1.61
N GLY A 71 -3.23 11.49 0.99
CA GLY A 71 -4.34 11.21 0.08
C GLY A 71 -5.13 12.43 -0.36
N PHE A 72 -6.31 12.14 -0.90
CA PHE A 72 -7.27 13.09 -1.44
C PHE A 72 -8.50 13.19 -0.56
N THR A 73 -9.03 14.39 -0.41
CA THR A 73 -10.31 14.66 0.27
C THR A 73 -11.25 15.44 -0.66
N HIS A 74 -12.55 15.36 -0.41
CA HIS A 74 -13.51 16.25 -1.07
C HIS A 74 -13.21 17.71 -0.72
N GLY A 75 -13.49 18.60 -1.68
CA GLY A 75 -13.31 20.05 -1.56
C GLY A 75 -14.35 20.73 -0.66
N ALA A 76 -14.50 22.04 -0.80
CA ALA A 76 -15.19 22.95 0.15
C ALA A 76 -16.62 22.55 0.62
N HIS A 77 -17.32 21.69 -0.11
CA HIS A 77 -18.65 21.20 0.29
C HIS A 77 -18.59 20.07 1.34
N HIS A 78 -17.50 19.32 1.41
CA HIS A 78 -17.23 18.29 2.42
C HIS A 78 -15.73 18.31 2.82
N PRO A 79 -15.25 19.43 3.40
CA PRO A 79 -13.83 19.63 3.65
C PRO A 79 -13.32 18.57 4.64
N GLY A 80 -12.35 17.78 4.19
CA GLY A 80 -11.72 16.74 4.99
C GLY A 80 -12.37 15.37 4.88
N GLU A 81 -13.44 15.20 4.09
CA GLU A 81 -13.99 13.87 3.81
C GLU A 81 -13.04 13.09 2.88
N PRO A 82 -12.45 11.96 3.32
CA PRO A 82 -11.51 11.18 2.53
C PRO A 82 -12.15 10.58 1.27
N ILE A 83 -11.41 10.65 0.15
CA ILE A 83 -11.75 10.01 -1.13
C ILE A 83 -10.83 8.81 -1.38
N SER A 84 -9.52 9.03 -1.21
CA SER A 84 -8.53 7.96 -1.22
C SER A 84 -7.36 8.34 -0.33
N MET A 85 -6.90 7.42 0.52
CA MET A 85 -5.85 7.66 1.48
C MET A 85 -4.97 6.44 1.66
N VAL A 86 -3.69 6.70 1.90
CA VAL A 86 -2.71 5.73 2.37
C VAL A 86 -2.10 6.14 3.69
N ALA A 87 -2.02 5.20 4.64
CA ALA A 87 -1.26 5.38 5.88
C ALA A 87 0.08 4.65 5.78
N VAL A 88 1.16 5.36 6.14
CA VAL A 88 2.53 4.88 6.04
C VAL A 88 3.30 5.15 7.32
N THR A 89 4.14 4.22 7.74
CA THR A 89 5.03 4.40 8.90
C THR A 89 6.47 4.09 8.53
N PRO A 90 7.46 4.81 9.10
CA PRO A 90 8.85 4.43 8.90
C PRO A 90 9.14 3.12 9.63
N MET A 91 10.00 2.30 9.04
CA MET A 91 10.57 1.11 9.67
C MET A 91 11.96 1.43 10.23
N MET A 92 12.50 0.50 11.04
CA MET A 92 13.84 0.67 11.64
C MET A 92 14.97 0.88 10.62
N ARG A 93 14.79 0.39 9.39
CA ARG A 93 15.80 0.45 8.34
C ARG A 93 15.67 1.74 7.54
N ASP A 94 16.78 2.43 7.31
CA ASP A 94 16.79 3.71 6.59
C ASP A 94 16.12 3.64 5.21
N GLY A 95 15.17 4.54 4.98
CA GLY A 95 14.35 4.62 3.78
C GLY A 95 13.33 3.48 3.60
N ALA A 96 13.16 2.58 4.56
CA ALA A 96 12.13 1.54 4.54
C ALA A 96 10.85 2.03 5.24
N TRP A 97 9.71 1.80 4.61
CA TRP A 97 8.39 2.21 5.12
C TRP A 97 7.42 1.04 5.14
N HIS A 98 6.48 1.01 6.07
CA HIS A 98 5.36 0.08 6.06
C HIS A 98 4.10 0.80 5.59
N PHE A 99 3.39 0.24 4.62
CA PHE A 99 2.16 0.78 4.07
C PHE A 99 1.00 -0.05 4.62
N TYR A 100 0.30 0.50 5.61
CA TYR A 100 -0.70 -0.23 6.40
C TYR A 100 -2.05 -0.36 5.70
N ALA A 101 -2.40 0.66 4.93
CA ALA A 101 -3.79 0.97 4.65
C ALA A 101 -3.84 1.76 3.37
N LEU A 102 -4.34 1.21 2.27
CA LEU A 102 -4.83 2.03 1.17
C LEU A 102 -6.33 1.82 1.08
N CYS A 103 -7.07 2.93 1.12
CA CYS A 103 -8.50 2.94 1.02
C CYS A 103 -8.91 3.94 -0.04
N ALA A 104 -9.84 3.58 -0.91
CA ALA A 104 -10.34 4.45 -1.95
C ALA A 104 -11.83 4.20 -2.14
N ARG A 105 -12.63 5.27 -2.18
CA ARG A 105 -14.03 5.22 -2.65
C ARG A 105 -14.10 4.83 -4.13
N GLU A 106 -13.14 5.31 -4.90
CA GLU A 106 -13.02 5.05 -6.33
C GLU A 106 -11.72 4.27 -6.58
N PRO A 107 -11.77 2.99 -6.98
CA PRO A 107 -10.58 2.17 -7.20
C PRO A 107 -9.58 2.75 -8.21
N CYS A 108 -10.04 3.56 -9.17
CA CYS A 108 -9.17 4.23 -10.14
C CYS A 108 -8.20 5.24 -9.50
N LEU A 109 -8.43 5.69 -8.26
CA LEU A 109 -7.56 6.61 -7.54
C LEU A 109 -6.43 5.91 -6.77
N ILE A 110 -6.46 4.57 -6.68
CA ILE A 110 -5.46 3.77 -5.97
C ILE A 110 -4.04 4.03 -6.51
N PRO A 111 -3.76 3.90 -7.83
CA PRO A 111 -2.42 4.15 -8.36
C PRO A 111 -1.93 5.56 -8.06
N THR A 112 -2.77 6.56 -8.31
CA THR A 112 -2.45 7.97 -8.08
C THR A 112 -2.14 8.28 -6.61
N THR A 113 -2.87 7.65 -5.68
CA THR A 113 -2.65 7.84 -4.23
C THR A 113 -1.33 7.22 -3.78
N LEU A 114 -0.98 6.04 -4.32
CA LEU A 114 0.32 5.41 -4.06
C LEU A 114 1.48 6.23 -4.65
N GLU A 115 1.37 6.70 -5.89
CA GLU A 115 2.36 7.56 -6.53
C GLU A 115 2.60 8.85 -5.72
N LEU A 116 1.51 9.48 -5.27
CA LEU A 116 1.57 10.64 -4.39
C LEU A 116 2.33 10.29 -3.09
N ALA A 117 2.02 9.17 -2.45
CA ALA A 117 2.71 8.76 -1.22
C ALA A 117 4.20 8.49 -1.44
N VAL A 118 4.56 7.77 -2.51
CA VAL A 118 5.95 7.56 -2.92
C VAL A 118 6.66 8.90 -3.16
N GLY A 119 6.01 9.86 -3.81
CA GLY A 119 6.57 11.20 -4.04
C GLY A 119 6.74 12.05 -2.76
N VAL A 120 5.88 11.85 -1.76
CA VAL A 120 5.94 12.56 -0.48
C VAL A 120 7.01 11.99 0.43
N VAL A 121 7.00 10.67 0.66
CA VAL A 121 7.91 10.02 1.63
C VAL A 121 9.23 9.57 1.02
N GLN A 122 9.31 9.50 -0.31
CA GLN A 122 10.50 9.11 -1.08
C GLN A 122 11.14 7.81 -0.54
N PRO A 123 10.37 6.70 -0.43
CA PRO A 123 10.86 5.48 0.19
C PRO A 123 11.86 4.77 -0.73
N ARG A 124 12.91 4.17 -0.16
CA ARG A 124 13.79 3.23 -0.88
C ARG A 124 13.08 1.89 -1.11
N GLU A 125 12.29 1.48 -0.13
CA GLU A 125 11.36 0.37 -0.25
C GLU A 125 10.16 0.60 0.65
N PHE A 126 9.06 -0.08 0.35
CA PHE A 126 7.99 -0.23 1.31
C PHE A 126 7.52 -1.68 1.43
N THR A 127 6.99 -2.02 2.60
CA THR A 127 6.42 -3.33 2.90
C THR A 127 4.93 -3.20 3.17
N THR A 128 4.14 -4.14 2.68
CA THR A 128 2.69 -4.18 2.92
C THR A 128 2.20 -5.61 2.82
N VAL A 129 0.98 -5.87 3.29
CA VAL A 129 0.33 -7.17 3.19
C VAL A 129 -0.88 -7.02 2.29
N LEU A 130 -0.91 -7.78 1.18
CA LEU A 130 -1.96 -7.68 0.16
C LEU A 130 -2.45 -9.08 -0.22
N ALA A 131 -3.73 -9.19 -0.54
CA ALA A 131 -4.24 -10.33 -1.29
C ALA A 131 -3.73 -10.27 -2.73
N TYR A 132 -3.34 -11.41 -3.30
CA TYR A 132 -2.87 -11.46 -4.70
C TYR A 132 -3.95 -11.05 -5.72
N THR A 133 -5.22 -11.12 -5.33
CA THR A 133 -6.36 -10.74 -6.16
C THR A 133 -6.82 -9.29 -5.95
N ASP A 134 -6.18 -8.54 -5.05
CA ASP A 134 -6.53 -7.15 -4.80
C ASP A 134 -5.96 -6.28 -5.94
N GLY A 135 -6.77 -5.36 -6.49
CA GLY A 135 -6.31 -4.41 -7.51
C GLY A 135 -5.18 -3.49 -7.01
N LEU A 136 -5.00 -3.39 -5.69
CA LEU A 136 -3.83 -2.77 -5.08
C LEU A 136 -2.53 -3.50 -5.40
N PHE A 137 -2.56 -4.82 -5.56
CA PHE A 137 -1.39 -5.60 -5.94
C PHE A 137 -0.86 -5.16 -7.32
N ASP A 138 -1.75 -5.00 -8.30
CA ASP A 138 -1.42 -4.50 -9.64
C ASP A 138 -0.89 -3.06 -9.59
N ALA A 139 -1.50 -2.21 -8.75
CA ALA A 139 -1.03 -0.85 -8.55
C ALA A 139 0.37 -0.82 -7.89
N CYS A 140 0.73 -1.80 -7.07
CA CYS A 140 2.09 -1.93 -6.57
C CYS A 140 3.08 -2.39 -7.65
N LEU A 141 2.65 -3.26 -8.59
CA LEU A 141 3.51 -3.75 -9.68
C LEU A 141 3.93 -2.62 -10.62
N SER A 142 3.07 -1.62 -10.82
CA SER A 142 3.39 -0.46 -11.66
C SER A 142 4.41 0.50 -11.04
N LEU A 143 4.61 0.46 -9.71
CA LEU A 143 5.55 1.35 -9.01
C LEU A 143 7.00 0.90 -9.15
N GLY A 144 7.23 -0.39 -9.38
CA GLY A 144 8.57 -0.97 -9.51
C GLY A 144 8.62 -2.44 -9.13
N ARG A 145 9.83 -2.94 -8.89
CA ARG A 145 10.07 -4.34 -8.52
C ARG A 145 9.35 -4.71 -7.22
N ILE A 146 8.60 -5.81 -7.25
CA ILE A 146 8.05 -6.45 -6.05
C ILE A 146 8.86 -7.69 -5.71
N GLU A 147 9.18 -7.88 -4.43
CA GLU A 147 9.69 -9.12 -3.86
C GLU A 147 8.71 -9.69 -2.83
N LEU A 148 8.54 -11.02 -2.83
CA LEU A 148 7.80 -11.72 -1.79
C LEU A 148 8.65 -11.82 -0.52
N VAL A 149 8.10 -11.35 0.60
CA VAL A 149 8.65 -11.58 1.94
C VAL A 149 8.02 -12.82 2.57
N THR A 150 6.73 -13.04 2.29
CA THR A 150 6.03 -14.29 2.57
C THR A 150 5.14 -14.63 1.38
N ALA A 151 5.01 -15.91 1.06
CA ALA A 151 4.09 -16.38 0.03
C ALA A 151 2.65 -16.46 0.55
N TRP A 152 2.49 -16.67 1.87
CA TRP A 152 1.21 -16.65 2.58
C TRP A 152 1.39 -16.04 3.98
N THR A 153 0.42 -15.24 4.44
CA THR A 153 0.43 -14.65 5.78
C THR A 153 -0.69 -15.29 6.64
N PRO A 154 -0.36 -16.24 7.54
CA PRO A 154 -1.36 -17.01 8.30
C PRO A 154 -2.23 -16.19 9.24
N ALA A 155 -1.77 -15.00 9.63
CA ALA A 155 -2.47 -14.09 10.55
C ALA A 155 -3.72 -13.43 9.94
N HIS A 156 -4.03 -13.71 8.67
CA HIS A 156 -5.12 -13.08 7.94
C HIS A 156 -6.15 -14.10 7.46
N THR A 157 -7.42 -13.72 7.56
CA THR A 157 -8.59 -14.57 7.30
C THR A 157 -8.78 -14.93 5.82
N ASP A 158 -8.11 -14.24 4.91
CA ASP A 158 -8.25 -14.44 3.47
C ASP A 158 -7.16 -15.38 2.95
N PRO A 159 -7.52 -16.55 2.36
CA PRO A 159 -6.55 -17.43 1.75
C PRO A 159 -5.96 -16.75 0.50
N ALA A 160 -4.63 -16.60 0.47
CA ALA A 160 -3.82 -15.94 -0.57
C ALA A 160 -3.48 -14.45 -0.35
N SER A 161 -3.12 -14.07 0.89
CA SER A 161 -2.41 -12.80 1.16
C SER A 161 -0.93 -13.02 1.39
N ALA A 162 -0.11 -12.08 0.91
CA ALA A 162 1.34 -12.11 1.01
C ALA A 162 1.88 -10.82 1.60
N THR A 163 2.93 -10.95 2.39
CA THR A 163 3.76 -9.81 2.74
C THR A 163 4.69 -9.56 1.56
N ILE A 164 4.57 -8.39 0.95
CA ILE A 164 5.39 -7.97 -0.17
C ILE A 164 6.29 -6.80 0.19
N ARG A 165 7.39 -6.69 -0.54
CA ARG A 165 8.29 -5.55 -0.50
C ARG A 165 8.38 -4.94 -1.89
N VAL A 166 8.08 -3.67 -2.01
CA VAL A 166 8.10 -2.92 -3.26
C VAL A 166 9.30 -1.99 -3.26
N PHE A 167 10.00 -1.92 -4.38
CA PHE A 167 11.14 -1.04 -4.61
C PHE A 167 10.80 -0.02 -5.71
N PRO A 168 10.27 1.16 -5.35
CA PRO A 168 9.81 2.14 -6.33
C PRO A 168 10.92 2.59 -7.28
N GLY A 169 10.60 2.71 -8.56
CA GLY A 169 11.54 3.16 -9.60
C GLY A 169 12.62 2.13 -10.01
N ASN A 170 12.72 1.00 -9.31
CA ASN A 170 13.57 -0.10 -9.73
C ASN A 170 12.82 -0.96 -10.75
N ALA A 171 13.44 -1.18 -11.92
CA ALA A 171 12.92 -2.12 -12.90
C ALA A 171 12.84 -3.54 -12.31
N ALA A 172 11.93 -4.35 -12.86
CA ALA A 172 11.93 -5.78 -12.61
C ALA A 172 13.34 -6.33 -12.86
N ALA A 173 13.82 -7.19 -11.97
CA ALA A 173 15.17 -7.72 -12.14
C ALA A 173 15.22 -8.58 -13.42
N SER A 174 16.37 -8.58 -14.10
CA SER A 174 16.60 -9.35 -15.32
C SER A 174 17.36 -10.63 -15.01
N GLY A 175 16.93 -11.75 -15.60
CA GLY A 175 17.55 -13.07 -15.44
C GLY A 175 17.11 -13.85 -14.19
N GLY A 176 17.04 -15.18 -14.28
CA GLY A 176 16.57 -16.07 -13.21
C GLY A 176 15.69 -17.21 -13.75
N HIS A 177 15.23 -18.09 -12.86
CA HIS A 177 14.26 -19.13 -13.20
C HIS A 177 12.84 -18.61 -12.99
N HIS A 178 12.00 -18.71 -14.03
CA HIS A 178 10.60 -18.32 -13.99
C HIS A 178 9.72 -19.45 -13.44
N LEU A 179 8.74 -19.10 -12.61
CA LEU A 179 7.75 -20.02 -12.07
C LEU A 179 6.38 -19.38 -12.22
N ASP A 180 5.46 -20.05 -12.91
CA ASP A 180 4.05 -19.70 -12.87
C ASP A 180 3.41 -20.44 -11.70
N VAL A 181 2.95 -19.67 -10.71
CA VAL A 181 2.39 -20.20 -9.46
C VAL A 181 0.93 -19.75 -9.36
N ASN A 182 0.02 -20.69 -9.15
CA ASN A 182 -1.35 -20.34 -8.86
C ASN A 182 -1.48 -19.92 -7.39
N ALA A 183 -1.70 -18.63 -7.15
CA ALA A 183 -1.87 -18.04 -5.81
C ALA A 183 -3.03 -18.67 -5.01
N ARG A 184 -3.98 -19.31 -5.70
CA ARG A 184 -5.11 -20.02 -5.07
C ARG A 184 -4.79 -21.48 -4.72
N SER A 185 -3.64 -22.00 -5.15
CA SER A 185 -3.18 -23.34 -4.84
C SER A 185 -2.38 -23.37 -3.54
N SER A 186 -3.00 -23.89 -2.47
CA SER A 186 -2.34 -23.99 -1.16
C SER A 186 -1.01 -24.73 -1.23
N ASP A 187 -0.93 -25.83 -1.98
CA ASP A 187 0.29 -26.65 -2.07
C ASP A 187 1.45 -25.91 -2.74
N GLU A 188 1.17 -25.15 -3.81
CA GLU A 188 2.20 -24.37 -4.49
C GLU A 188 2.66 -23.20 -3.62
N MET A 189 1.73 -22.50 -2.98
CA MET A 189 2.04 -21.39 -2.09
C MET A 189 2.81 -21.85 -0.84
N VAL A 190 2.52 -23.04 -0.30
CA VAL A 190 3.30 -23.64 0.79
C VAL A 190 4.73 -23.96 0.35
N ARG A 191 4.93 -24.46 -0.88
CA ARG A 191 6.28 -24.70 -1.40
C ARG A 191 7.06 -23.39 -1.55
N VAL A 192 6.44 -22.35 -2.13
CA VAL A 192 7.08 -21.04 -2.25
C VAL A 192 7.40 -20.45 -0.87
N GLN A 193 6.49 -20.58 0.10
CA GLN A 193 6.72 -20.14 1.48
C GLN A 193 7.91 -20.87 2.11
N HIS A 194 7.97 -22.19 1.98
CA HIS A 194 9.07 -23.01 2.48
C HIS A 194 10.41 -22.61 1.82
N ASP A 195 10.43 -22.36 0.51
CA ASP A 195 11.63 -21.91 -0.18
C ASP A 195 12.09 -20.53 0.34
N ILE A 196 11.16 -19.60 0.57
CA ILE A 196 11.45 -18.28 1.16
C ILE A 196 12.05 -18.43 2.57
N GLU A 197 11.47 -19.30 3.41
CA GLU A 197 11.97 -19.58 4.76
C GLU A 197 13.39 -20.18 4.74
N ASN A 198 13.75 -20.90 3.68
CA ASN A 198 15.10 -21.41 3.45
C ASN A 198 16.03 -20.39 2.75
N GLY A 199 15.63 -19.14 2.64
CA GLY A 199 16.44 -18.04 2.13
C GLY A 199 16.30 -17.76 0.64
N ALA A 200 15.42 -18.46 -0.08
CA ALA A 200 15.11 -18.10 -1.46
C ALA A 200 14.42 -16.72 -1.51
N ARG A 201 14.65 -15.99 -2.60
CA ARG A 201 13.98 -14.72 -2.85
C ARG A 201 13.23 -14.81 -4.15
N PHE A 202 11.98 -14.35 -4.17
CA PHE A 202 11.16 -14.32 -5.36
C PHE A 202 10.76 -12.89 -5.68
N ALA A 203 10.99 -12.47 -6.92
CA ALA A 203 10.40 -11.27 -7.48
C ALA A 203 9.10 -11.63 -8.19
N VAL A 204 8.10 -10.76 -8.08
CA VAL A 204 6.85 -10.89 -8.85
C VAL A 204 7.01 -10.09 -10.13
N GLU A 205 6.84 -10.73 -11.27
CA GLU A 205 6.97 -10.10 -12.59
C GLU A 205 5.63 -9.69 -13.17
N ALA A 206 4.59 -10.47 -12.92
CA ALA A 206 3.23 -10.19 -13.32
C ALA A 206 2.23 -10.91 -12.42
N ALA A 207 1.06 -10.31 -12.26
CA ALA A 207 -0.15 -11.00 -11.82
C ALA A 207 -1.01 -11.27 -13.07
N GLY A 208 -1.19 -12.54 -13.40
CA GLY A 208 -2.01 -13.00 -14.51
C GLY A 208 -3.47 -13.22 -14.10
N GLU A 209 -4.30 -13.50 -15.10
CA GLU A 209 -5.71 -13.83 -14.87
C GLU A 209 -5.87 -15.08 -13.99
N ASN A 210 -6.99 -15.16 -13.28
CA ASN A 210 -7.35 -16.29 -12.41
C ASN A 210 -6.44 -16.54 -11.21
N GLY A 211 -5.58 -15.58 -10.84
CA GLY A 211 -4.69 -15.68 -9.68
C GLY A 211 -3.38 -16.40 -9.97
N VAL A 212 -2.96 -16.52 -11.25
CA VAL A 212 -1.62 -17.00 -11.60
C VAL A 212 -0.63 -15.86 -11.39
N LEU A 213 0.45 -16.12 -10.67
CA LEU A 213 1.57 -15.20 -10.47
C LEU A 213 2.76 -15.68 -11.27
N ASN A 214 3.38 -14.79 -12.02
CA ASN A 214 4.69 -15.06 -12.58
C ASN A 214 5.75 -14.63 -11.57
N LEU A 215 6.40 -15.62 -10.97
CA LEU A 215 7.47 -15.44 -10.00
C LEU A 215 8.81 -15.71 -10.66
N ARG A 216 9.82 -14.92 -10.30
CA ARG A 216 11.22 -15.17 -10.66
C ARG A 216 12.06 -15.30 -9.42
N ARG A 217 12.81 -16.40 -9.30
CA ARG A 217 13.79 -16.56 -8.22
C ARG A 217 14.97 -15.59 -8.43
N VAL A 218 15.34 -14.82 -7.40
CA VAL A 218 16.34 -13.75 -7.45
C VAL A 218 17.55 -14.13 -6.58
N GLY A 219 18.69 -14.37 -7.22
CA GLY A 219 19.94 -14.76 -6.54
C GLY A 219 20.01 -16.24 -6.19
N ASP A 220 21.26 -16.72 -6.07
CA ASP A 220 21.64 -17.99 -5.44
C ASP A 220 22.41 -17.69 -4.14
#